data_AF-A0A846B4Y7-F1
#
_entry.id   AF-A0A846B4Y7-F1
#
_cell.length_a   1.000
_cell.length_b   1.000
_cell.length_c   1.000
_cell.angle_alpha   90.00
_cell.angle_beta   90.00
_cell.angle_gamma   90.00
#
_symmetry.space_group_name_H-M   'P 1'
#
loop_
_entity.id
_entity.type
_entity.pdbx_description
1 polymer ?
#
loop_
_entity_poly.entity_id
_entity_poly.type
_entity_poly.pdbx_seq_one_letter_code
_entity_poly.pdbx_strand_id
1 'polypeptide(L)'
;MNLPRTSDLSIYQLALDNLAPTRPLSVNHATLKSLVGSLIDVLIEAKIPATLWIKLPPAGGWQAEIKRYQQLLDISQTIYLCSYSGDDLVEEKNLISQASNLKGKSRICPVPLAAGSQLKREYFLILLSEQFSSLIAAYRLPKSKSALAIASREIRPLLAVFSFEQRVIERVLEALREVMAVADNTPEELLGDWKTLLPRLWAADEKELLTQLLFKQVQRTDNIFEQQAVSNYLAQPTKANPVSVPNSQQHKYEFLKRFAQELRTPLTNMKTALKLLDSPQSKSVQRRRYMQLLYSECERQNSLITGLVELAKLEDDLQLTVTEPVQLAEIVPGVVSTYQPIAHALH
;
A
#
# COMPACT_ATOMS: atom_id res chain seq x y z
N MET A 1 22.45 -6.11 39.17
CA MET A 1 21.33 -6.50 38.29
C MET A 1 21.09 -5.35 37.34
N ASN A 2 21.53 -5.47 36.09
CA ASN A 2 21.32 -4.45 35.07
C ASN A 2 20.05 -4.83 34.31
N LEU A 3 18.98 -4.04 34.42
CA LEU A 3 17.84 -4.15 33.50
C LEU A 3 18.37 -3.98 32.07
N PRO A 4 17.90 -4.79 31.09
CA PRO A 4 18.25 -4.56 29.70
C PRO A 4 17.68 -3.21 29.29
N ARG A 5 18.52 -2.36 28.70
CA ARG A 5 18.05 -1.16 27.98
C ARG A 5 17.19 -1.66 26.83
N THR A 6 15.88 -1.68 26.99
CA THR A 6 14.97 -1.84 25.85
C THR A 6 15.17 -0.60 24.98
N SER A 7 15.99 -0.73 23.93
CA SER A 7 15.98 0.23 22.83
C SER A 7 14.53 0.35 22.36
N ASP A 8 14.04 1.59 22.26
CA ASP A 8 12.75 1.88 21.62
C ASP A 8 12.87 1.53 20.13
N LEU A 9 12.80 0.25 19.79
CA LEU A 9 12.92 -0.23 18.42
C LEU A 9 11.70 0.24 17.62
N SER A 10 11.96 0.94 16.52
CA SER A 10 11.01 1.24 15.47
C SER A 10 11.49 0.61 14.18
N ILE A 11 10.73 -0.35 13.66
CA ILE A 11 11.00 -1.00 12.37
C ILE A 11 10.83 0.01 11.24
N TYR A 12 9.82 0.87 11.35
CA TYR A 12 9.58 1.94 10.40
C TYR A 12 10.78 2.92 10.35
N GLN A 13 11.24 3.42 11.50
CA GLN A 13 12.36 4.36 11.55
C GLN A 13 13.66 3.70 11.11
N LEU A 14 13.91 2.47 11.56
CA LEU A 14 15.11 1.72 11.19
C LEU A 14 15.15 1.42 9.68
N ALA A 15 14.00 1.10 9.07
CA ALA A 15 13.91 0.96 7.62
C ALA A 15 14.15 2.29 6.91
N LEU A 16 13.53 3.37 7.39
CA LEU A 16 13.66 4.71 6.82
C LEU A 16 15.11 5.22 6.87
N ASP A 17 15.81 5.05 7.99
CA ASP A 17 17.19 5.52 8.18
C ASP A 17 18.20 4.79 7.28
N ASN A 18 17.85 3.60 6.80
CA ASN A 18 18.71 2.78 5.94
C ASN A 18 18.34 2.87 4.44
N LEU A 19 17.35 3.69 4.06
CA LEU A 19 16.93 3.89 2.68
C LEU A 19 17.56 5.14 2.04
N ALA A 20 17.90 5.08 0.75
CA ALA A 20 18.32 6.24 -0.01
C ALA A 20 17.60 6.28 -1.38
N PRO A 21 16.71 7.26 -1.67
CA PRO A 21 16.33 8.45 -0.88
C PRO A 21 15.21 8.23 0.15
N THR A 22 15.32 8.88 1.31
CA THR A 22 14.37 8.83 2.43
C THR A 22 13.14 9.71 2.19
N ARG A 23 12.05 9.16 1.63
CA ARG A 23 10.74 9.83 1.67
C ARG A 23 9.67 8.87 2.15
N PRO A 24 9.13 9.07 3.37
CA PRO A 24 8.02 8.26 3.83
C PRO A 24 6.75 8.60 3.06
N LEU A 25 5.94 7.59 2.77
CA LEU A 25 4.69 7.74 2.06
C LEU A 25 3.53 7.86 3.06
N SER A 26 2.74 8.92 2.96
CA SER A 26 1.49 9.03 3.70
C SER A 26 0.41 8.20 3.00
N VAL A 27 -0.05 7.12 3.62
CA VAL A 27 -1.05 6.19 3.06
C VAL A 27 -2.20 5.97 4.03
N ASN A 28 -3.38 5.68 3.51
CA ASN A 28 -4.46 5.18 4.35
C ASN A 28 -4.39 3.65 4.51
N HIS A 29 -5.26 3.10 5.36
CA HIS A 29 -5.30 1.65 5.62
C HIS A 29 -5.69 0.85 4.36
N ALA A 30 -6.56 1.37 3.50
CA ALA A 30 -6.97 0.69 2.28
C ALA A 30 -5.82 0.60 1.26
N THR A 31 -5.04 1.67 1.11
CA THR A 31 -3.84 1.71 0.25
C THR A 31 -2.78 0.74 0.75
N LEU A 32 -2.49 0.75 2.06
CA LEU A 32 -1.55 -0.21 2.65
C LEU A 32 -2.06 -1.66 2.47
N LYS A 33 -3.38 -1.90 2.56
CA LYS A 33 -3.98 -3.22 2.31
C LYS A 33 -3.82 -3.63 0.85
N SER A 34 -4.00 -2.69 -0.08
CA SER A 34 -3.77 -2.92 -1.51
C SER A 34 -2.32 -3.31 -1.79
N LEU A 35 -1.35 -2.63 -1.16
CA LEU A 35 0.09 -2.93 -1.29
C LEU A 35 0.44 -4.33 -0.76
N VAL A 36 -0.07 -4.69 0.42
CA VAL A 36 0.11 -6.05 0.95
C VAL A 36 -0.56 -7.08 0.02
N GLY A 37 -1.79 -6.79 -0.43
CA GLY A 37 -2.54 -7.69 -1.30
C GLY A 37 -1.86 -7.93 -2.66
N SER A 38 -1.20 -6.92 -3.24
CA SER A 38 -0.48 -7.07 -4.51
C SER A 38 0.78 -7.94 -4.37
N LEU A 39 1.53 -7.82 -3.27
CA LEU A 39 2.61 -8.75 -2.95
C LEU A 39 2.10 -10.19 -2.83
N ILE A 40 1.00 -10.39 -2.10
CA ILE A 40 0.40 -11.71 -1.91
C ILE A 40 -0.11 -12.29 -3.23
N ASP A 41 -0.68 -11.47 -4.12
CA ASP A 41 -1.13 -11.94 -5.43
C ASP A 41 0.03 -12.45 -6.30
N VAL A 42 1.19 -11.79 -6.23
CA VAL A 42 2.40 -12.28 -6.93
C VAL A 42 2.85 -13.62 -6.36
N LEU A 43 2.90 -13.76 -5.03
CA LEU A 43 3.24 -15.04 -4.39
C LEU A 43 2.29 -16.17 -4.81
N ILE A 44 0.99 -15.87 -4.89
CA ILE A 44 -0.04 -16.86 -5.24
C ILE A 44 0.06 -17.26 -6.71
N GLU A 45 0.12 -16.27 -7.63
CA GLU A 45 0.12 -16.53 -9.07
C GLU A 45 1.39 -17.24 -9.51
N ALA A 46 2.55 -16.80 -9.02
CA ALA A 46 3.84 -17.40 -9.34
C ALA A 46 4.17 -18.63 -8.46
N LYS A 47 3.26 -19.03 -7.54
CA LYS A 47 3.43 -20.17 -6.62
C LYS A 47 4.76 -20.15 -5.86
N ILE A 48 5.13 -18.97 -5.37
CA ILE A 48 6.43 -18.74 -4.75
C ILE A 48 6.40 -19.20 -3.29
N PRO A 49 7.31 -20.08 -2.84
CA PRO A 49 7.49 -20.37 -1.42
C PRO A 49 8.12 -19.19 -0.71
N ALA A 50 7.52 -18.76 0.40
CA ALA A 50 7.99 -17.63 1.17
C ALA A 50 7.84 -17.84 2.68
N THR A 51 8.76 -17.21 3.41
CA THR A 51 8.67 -16.99 4.84
C THR A 51 8.18 -15.58 5.10
N LEU A 52 7.07 -15.44 5.82
CA LEU A 52 6.43 -14.15 6.11
C LEU A 52 6.56 -13.81 7.60
N TRP A 53 7.02 -12.61 7.92
CA TRP A 53 6.94 -12.03 9.26
C TRP A 53 5.90 -10.93 9.27
N ILE A 54 4.90 -11.07 10.13
CA ILE A 54 3.67 -10.32 9.99
C ILE A 54 3.25 -9.69 11.31
N LYS A 55 3.04 -8.37 11.27
CA LYS A 55 2.24 -7.63 12.24
C LYS A 55 1.30 -6.69 11.49
N LEU A 56 0.06 -7.11 11.29
CA LEU A 56 -0.93 -6.33 10.52
C LEU A 56 -2.00 -5.72 11.42
N PRO A 57 -2.69 -4.66 10.97
CA PRO A 57 -3.82 -4.11 11.71
C PRO A 57 -4.90 -5.19 11.94
N PRO A 58 -5.50 -5.29 13.14
CA PRO A 58 -6.54 -6.28 13.42
C PRO A 58 -7.78 -6.04 12.55
N ALA A 59 -8.18 -4.78 12.38
CA ALA A 59 -9.32 -4.41 11.55
C ALA A 59 -8.96 -4.24 10.07
N GLY A 60 -9.89 -4.58 9.17
CA GLY A 60 -9.79 -4.29 7.73
C GLY A 60 -9.62 -5.52 6.82
N GLY A 61 -9.76 -6.73 7.36
CA GLY A 61 -9.74 -7.97 6.57
C GLY A 61 -8.36 -8.30 5.99
N TRP A 62 -7.29 -7.83 6.63
CA TRP A 62 -5.90 -8.13 6.26
C TRP A 62 -5.56 -9.61 6.38
N GLN A 63 -6.14 -10.26 7.40
CA GLN A 63 -5.99 -11.69 7.62
C GLN A 63 -6.52 -12.51 6.46
N ALA A 64 -7.52 -12.00 5.72
CA ALA A 64 -8.02 -12.69 4.52
C ALA A 64 -6.94 -12.80 3.45
N GLU A 65 -6.08 -11.79 3.28
CA GLU A 65 -4.97 -11.83 2.31
C GLU A 65 -3.99 -12.96 2.67
N ILE A 66 -3.63 -13.07 3.94
CA ILE A 66 -2.72 -14.13 4.42
C ILE A 66 -3.37 -15.51 4.30
N LYS A 67 -4.67 -15.63 4.61
CA LYS A 67 -5.43 -16.88 4.43
C LYS A 67 -5.47 -17.34 2.97
N ARG A 68 -5.58 -16.42 2.00
CA ARG A 68 -5.53 -16.78 0.57
C ARG A 68 -4.21 -17.45 0.20
N TYR A 69 -3.10 -16.93 0.72
CA TYR A 69 -1.79 -17.53 0.47
C TYR A 69 -1.68 -18.92 1.12
N GLN A 70 -2.15 -19.06 2.36
CA GLN A 70 -2.16 -20.32 3.13
C GLN A 70 -2.94 -21.46 2.47
N GLN A 71 -3.96 -21.15 1.68
CA GLN A 71 -4.79 -22.16 1.02
C GLN A 71 -4.05 -22.90 -0.11
N LEU A 72 -2.86 -22.46 -0.51
CA LEU A 72 -2.04 -23.15 -1.50
C LEU A 72 -1.33 -24.36 -0.90
N LEU A 73 -1.93 -25.54 -1.07
CA LEU A 73 -1.47 -26.81 -0.49
C LEU A 73 -0.11 -27.31 -1.03
N ASP A 74 0.28 -26.88 -2.23
CA ASP A 74 1.47 -27.40 -2.94
C ASP A 74 2.79 -26.74 -2.50
N ILE A 75 2.75 -25.68 -1.70
CA ILE A 75 3.90 -24.81 -1.42
C ILE A 75 4.23 -24.83 0.08
N SER A 76 5.50 -24.95 0.41
CA SER A 76 5.98 -24.77 1.79
C SER A 76 5.93 -23.28 2.15
N GLN A 77 5.18 -22.96 3.20
CA GLN A 77 4.98 -21.58 3.65
C GLN A 77 5.21 -21.50 5.14
N THR A 78 6.00 -20.54 5.59
CA THR A 78 6.24 -20.31 7.01
C THR A 78 5.79 -18.91 7.38
N ILE A 79 4.92 -18.77 8.37
CA ILE A 79 4.35 -17.48 8.76
C ILE A 79 4.63 -17.25 10.24
N TYR A 80 5.48 -16.28 10.53
CA TYR A 80 5.75 -15.77 11.87
C TYR A 80 4.79 -14.63 12.18
N LEU A 81 3.81 -14.89 13.04
CA LEU A 81 2.84 -13.90 13.46
C LEU A 81 3.37 -13.18 14.72
N CYS A 82 3.70 -11.91 14.57
CA CYS A 82 4.27 -11.10 15.63
C CYS A 82 3.16 -10.39 16.41
N SER A 83 2.99 -10.74 17.68
CA SER A 83 1.97 -10.17 18.56
C SER A 83 2.57 -9.54 19.83
N TYR A 84 1.79 -8.64 20.43
CA TYR A 84 2.12 -7.96 21.69
C TYR A 84 1.25 -8.53 22.81
N SER A 85 1.77 -8.63 24.03
CA SER A 85 1.02 -9.03 25.23
C SER A 85 -0.08 -8.00 25.58
N GLY A 86 -1.25 -8.15 24.95
CA GLY A 86 -2.40 -7.26 25.12
C GLY A 86 -3.10 -6.84 23.83
N ASP A 87 -2.66 -7.33 22.66
CA ASP A 87 -3.47 -7.27 21.43
C ASP A 87 -4.61 -8.29 21.52
N ASP A 88 -5.76 -8.02 20.87
CA ASP A 88 -6.95 -8.87 20.95
C ASP A 88 -6.65 -10.31 20.47
N LEU A 89 -6.44 -11.21 21.44
CA LEU A 89 -6.09 -12.62 21.27
C LEU A 89 -7.12 -13.45 20.46
N VAL A 90 -8.27 -12.88 20.12
CA VAL A 90 -9.40 -13.61 19.51
C VAL A 90 -9.15 -13.93 18.04
N GLU A 91 -8.67 -12.96 17.26
CA GLU A 91 -8.45 -13.17 15.82
C GLU A 91 -7.14 -13.94 15.52
N GLU A 92 -6.12 -13.72 16.35
CA GLU A 92 -4.87 -14.50 16.33
C GLU A 92 -5.13 -15.98 16.63
N LYS A 93 -5.94 -16.28 17.65
CA LYS A 93 -6.39 -17.65 17.94
C LYS A 93 -7.23 -18.25 16.81
N ASN A 94 -8.03 -17.45 16.10
CA ASN A 94 -8.80 -17.92 14.93
C ASN A 94 -7.88 -18.27 13.73
N LEU A 95 -6.83 -17.50 13.47
CA LEU A 95 -5.85 -17.84 12.44
C LEU A 95 -5.06 -19.11 12.80
N ILE A 96 -4.59 -19.20 14.04
CA ILE A 96 -3.80 -20.35 14.52
C ILE A 96 -4.66 -21.63 14.54
N SER A 97 -5.90 -21.56 15.06
CA SER A 97 -6.82 -22.72 15.09
C SER A 97 -7.29 -23.18 13.72
N GLN A 98 -7.44 -22.27 12.75
CA GLN A 98 -7.78 -22.63 11.37
C GLN A 98 -6.57 -23.18 10.60
N ALA A 99 -5.35 -22.75 10.94
CA ALA A 99 -4.12 -23.28 10.36
C ALA A 99 -3.82 -24.71 10.81
N SER A 100 -4.12 -25.07 12.06
CA SER A 100 -4.05 -26.46 12.53
C SER A 100 -4.99 -27.43 11.78
N ASN A 101 -5.99 -26.91 11.06
CA ASN A 101 -6.93 -27.69 10.26
C ASN A 101 -6.52 -27.84 8.77
N LEU A 102 -5.46 -27.15 8.31
CA LEU A 102 -4.97 -27.25 6.93
C LEU A 102 -3.98 -28.42 6.81
N LYS A 103 -4.33 -29.45 6.03
CA LYS A 103 -3.47 -30.60 5.67
C LYS A 103 -2.36 -30.21 4.65
N GLY A 104 -1.66 -29.09 4.87
CA GLY A 104 -0.64 -28.55 3.96
C GLY A 104 0.74 -28.40 4.62
N LYS A 105 1.78 -28.11 3.82
CA LYS A 105 3.15 -27.78 4.29
C LYS A 105 3.26 -26.36 4.91
N SER A 106 2.14 -25.78 5.34
CA SER A 106 2.09 -24.42 5.90
C SER A 106 2.31 -24.49 7.41
N ARG A 107 3.24 -23.68 7.92
CA ARG A 107 3.56 -23.53 9.35
C ARG A 107 3.23 -22.13 9.81
N ILE A 108 2.48 -22.00 10.91
CA ILE A 108 2.29 -20.72 11.60
C ILE A 108 2.96 -20.79 12.97
N CYS A 109 3.82 -19.81 13.25
CA CYS A 109 4.55 -19.69 14.51
C CYS A 109 4.19 -18.35 15.15
N PRO A 110 3.48 -18.33 16.29
CA PRO A 110 3.30 -17.10 17.05
C PRO A 110 4.64 -16.66 17.66
N VAL A 111 4.98 -15.38 17.52
CA VAL A 111 6.22 -14.78 18.03
C VAL A 111 5.84 -13.61 18.94
N PRO A 112 5.95 -13.77 20.27
CA PRO A 112 5.69 -12.67 21.19
C PRO A 112 6.82 -11.64 21.11
N LEU A 113 6.46 -10.39 20.86
CA LEU A 113 7.41 -9.28 20.88
C LEU A 113 7.50 -8.67 22.28
N ALA A 114 8.72 -8.44 22.77
CA ALA A 114 8.95 -7.74 24.04
C ALA A 114 8.38 -6.31 23.99
N ALA A 115 8.01 -5.78 25.16
CA ALA A 115 7.18 -4.60 25.29
C ALA A 115 7.91 -3.28 24.91
N GLY A 116 8.07 -3.01 23.62
CA GLY A 116 8.48 -1.70 23.09
C GLY A 116 7.28 -0.79 22.84
N SER A 117 7.32 0.44 23.37
CA SER A 117 6.29 1.47 23.17
C SER A 117 6.01 1.74 21.68
N GLN A 118 7.07 1.75 20.85
CA GLN A 118 6.99 2.12 19.44
C GLN A 118 6.41 1.01 18.55
N LEU A 119 6.83 -0.25 18.74
CA LEU A 119 6.31 -1.39 18.00
C LEU A 119 4.79 -1.52 18.11
N LYS A 120 4.17 -1.11 19.22
CA LYS A 120 2.70 -1.15 19.40
C LYS A 120 1.95 -0.36 18.32
N ARG A 121 2.55 0.69 17.76
CA ARG A 121 1.92 1.55 16.74
C ARG A 121 2.39 1.22 15.33
N GLU A 122 3.15 0.15 15.18
CA GLU A 122 3.73 -0.25 13.91
C GLU A 122 3.07 -1.51 13.36
N TYR A 123 2.94 -1.49 12.05
CA TYR A 123 2.55 -2.63 11.25
C TYR A 123 3.69 -2.93 10.29
N PHE A 124 3.96 -4.21 10.08
CA PHE A 124 4.99 -4.61 9.13
C PHE A 124 4.66 -5.95 8.48
N LEU A 125 5.18 -6.11 7.28
CA LEU A 125 5.23 -7.37 6.53
C LEU A 125 6.64 -7.50 5.99
N ILE A 126 7.36 -8.53 6.44
CA ILE A 126 8.65 -8.93 5.87
C ILE A 126 8.42 -10.23 5.12
N LEU A 127 8.83 -10.26 3.87
CA LEU A 127 8.70 -11.42 2.99
C LEU A 127 10.09 -11.84 2.58
N LEU A 128 10.40 -13.12 2.79
CA LEU A 128 11.66 -13.73 2.42
C LEU A 128 11.39 -14.94 1.52
N SER A 129 11.92 -14.92 0.31
CA SER A 129 11.83 -16.01 -0.66
C SER A 129 13.14 -16.16 -1.43
N GLU A 130 13.36 -17.32 -2.05
CA GLU A 130 14.51 -17.56 -2.92
C GLU A 130 14.53 -16.61 -4.12
N GLN A 131 13.36 -16.15 -4.57
CA GLN A 131 13.23 -15.27 -5.72
C GLN A 131 13.39 -13.79 -5.37
N PHE A 132 12.88 -13.37 -4.21
CA PHE A 132 12.97 -11.98 -3.77
C PHE A 132 12.71 -11.83 -2.27
N SER A 133 13.13 -10.70 -1.72
CA SER A 133 12.79 -10.28 -0.37
C SER A 133 12.18 -8.89 -0.38
N SER A 134 11.19 -8.64 0.47
CA SER A 134 10.56 -7.31 0.57
C SER A 134 10.17 -6.96 2.01
N LEU A 135 10.11 -5.66 2.28
CA LEU A 135 9.69 -5.08 3.54
C LEU A 135 8.63 -4.02 3.29
N ILE A 136 7.52 -4.14 4.01
CA ILE A 136 6.56 -3.07 4.24
C ILE A 136 6.62 -2.74 5.72
N ALA A 137 6.86 -1.47 6.07
CA ALA A 137 6.77 -0.98 7.44
C ALA A 137 5.85 0.24 7.47
N ALA A 138 4.91 0.30 8.40
CA ALA A 138 3.97 1.39 8.55
C ALA A 138 3.82 1.81 10.01
N TYR A 139 3.82 3.12 10.26
CA TYR A 139 3.68 3.73 11.56
C TYR A 139 2.36 4.49 11.67
N ARG A 140 1.63 4.26 12.77
CA ARG A 140 0.39 4.97 13.09
C ARG A 140 0.67 6.21 13.92
N LEU A 141 0.30 7.37 13.38
CA LEU A 141 0.43 8.66 14.06
C LEU A 141 -0.42 8.73 15.37
N PRO A 142 0.12 9.33 16.45
CA PRO A 142 -0.63 9.57 17.68
C PRO A 142 -1.86 10.47 17.47
N LYS A 143 -2.90 10.31 18.29
CA LYS A 143 -4.09 11.19 18.23
C LYS A 143 -3.70 12.64 18.53
N SER A 144 -3.94 13.57 17.60
CA SER A 144 -3.90 15.00 17.88
C SER A 144 -5.12 15.41 18.71
N LYS A 145 -4.93 16.23 19.74
CA LYS A 145 -5.99 16.74 20.63
C LYS A 145 -6.73 17.97 20.05
N SER A 146 -6.66 18.19 18.74
CA SER A 146 -7.33 19.33 18.09
C SER A 146 -8.83 19.05 17.91
N ALA A 147 -9.67 19.97 18.40
CA ALA A 147 -11.14 19.89 18.35
C ALA A 147 -11.70 19.91 16.91
N LEU A 148 -10.93 20.39 15.92
CA LEU A 148 -11.35 20.47 14.51
C LEU A 148 -11.31 19.09 13.80
N ALA A 149 -10.55 18.12 14.29
CA ALA A 149 -10.45 16.78 13.70
C ALA A 149 -11.57 15.81 14.16
N ILE A 150 -12.47 16.26 15.03
CA ILE A 150 -13.56 15.45 15.59
C ILE A 150 -14.80 15.48 14.66
N ALA A 151 -14.92 16.51 13.81
CA ALA A 151 -16.05 16.69 12.89
C ALA A 151 -15.87 16.00 11.53
N SER A 152 -14.63 15.81 11.07
CA SER A 152 -14.30 15.06 9.87
C SER A 152 -14.19 13.57 10.21
N ARG A 153 -14.79 12.67 9.42
CA ARG A 153 -14.48 11.23 9.40
C ARG A 153 -13.07 11.02 8.84
N GLU A 154 -12.07 11.65 9.45
CA GLU A 154 -10.72 11.74 8.94
C GLU A 154 -10.09 10.35 8.82
N ILE A 155 -9.87 9.96 7.57
CA ILE A 155 -9.09 8.80 7.18
C ILE A 155 -7.69 9.01 7.77
N ARG A 156 -7.37 8.35 8.89
CA ARG A 156 -6.09 8.55 9.57
C ARG A 156 -4.95 8.07 8.69
N PRO A 157 -3.99 8.93 8.32
CA PRO A 157 -2.84 8.52 7.55
C PRO A 157 -1.88 7.68 8.41
N LEU A 158 -1.31 6.68 7.77
CA LEU A 158 -0.17 5.90 8.21
C LEU A 158 1.05 6.41 7.44
N LEU A 159 2.19 6.47 8.10
CA LEU A 159 3.45 6.69 7.39
C LEU A 159 3.99 5.32 7.01
N ALA A 160 4.19 5.06 5.72
CA ALA A 160 4.65 3.78 5.21
C ALA A 160 5.97 3.90 4.47
N VAL A 161 6.77 2.84 4.58
CA VAL A 161 8.03 2.63 3.89
C VAL A 161 7.97 1.25 3.21
N PHE A 162 8.52 1.19 2.01
CA PHE A 162 8.58 0.00 1.19
C PHE A 162 9.99 -0.20 0.65
N SER A 163 10.52 -1.42 0.75
CA SER A 163 11.88 -1.72 0.28
C SER A 163 12.02 -3.17 -0.21
N PHE A 164 12.82 -3.35 -1.26
CA PHE A 164 13.37 -4.65 -1.67
C PHE A 164 14.88 -4.75 -1.40
N GLU A 165 15.47 -3.73 -0.78
CA GLU A 165 16.91 -3.71 -0.52
C GLU A 165 17.26 -4.71 0.58
N GLN A 166 18.03 -5.72 0.21
CA GLN A 166 18.46 -6.79 1.11
C GLN A 166 19.13 -6.23 2.39
N ARG A 167 19.95 -5.19 2.26
CA ARG A 167 20.64 -4.55 3.40
C ARG A 167 19.66 -4.00 4.44
N VAL A 168 18.57 -3.37 3.99
CA VAL A 168 17.53 -2.80 4.86
C VAL A 168 16.79 -3.94 5.57
N ILE A 169 16.42 -4.98 4.82
CA ILE A 169 15.68 -6.13 5.33
C ILE A 169 16.50 -6.88 6.38
N GLU A 170 17.78 -7.14 6.11
CA GLU A 170 18.71 -7.78 7.04
C GLU A 170 18.82 -7.00 8.35
N ARG A 171 18.96 -5.67 8.28
CA ARG A 171 19.05 -4.82 9.48
C ARG A 171 17.77 -4.84 10.31
N VAL A 172 16.61 -4.81 9.66
CA VAL A 172 15.31 -4.91 10.35
C VAL A 172 15.16 -6.26 11.04
N LEU A 173 15.53 -7.35 10.38
CA LEU A 173 15.46 -8.70 10.95
C LEU A 173 16.42 -8.88 12.13
N GLU A 174 17.65 -8.38 12.01
CA GLU A 174 18.63 -8.37 13.12
C GLU A 174 18.07 -7.66 14.35
N ALA A 175 17.49 -6.46 14.16
CA ALA A 175 16.92 -5.68 15.25
C ALA A 175 15.67 -6.34 15.87
N LEU A 176 14.80 -6.94 15.05
CA LEU A 176 13.66 -7.73 15.52
C LEU A 176 14.11 -8.91 16.39
N ARG A 177 15.21 -9.58 16.01
CA ARG A 177 15.77 -10.70 16.77
C ARG A 177 16.24 -10.27 18.15
N GLU A 178 16.93 -9.15 18.26
CA GLU A 178 17.38 -8.63 19.57
C GLU A 178 16.20 -8.42 20.53
N VAL A 179 15.06 -7.96 20.01
CA VAL A 179 13.83 -7.79 20.79
C VAL A 179 13.17 -9.12 21.15
N MET A 180 13.23 -10.10 20.25
CA MET A 180 12.68 -11.45 20.46
C MET A 180 13.50 -12.29 21.44
N ALA A 181 14.83 -12.20 21.41
CA ALA A 181 15.72 -12.97 22.29
C ALA A 181 15.53 -12.66 23.78
N VAL A 182 14.84 -11.56 24.10
CA VAL A 182 14.46 -11.15 25.45
C VAL A 182 13.12 -11.79 25.88
N ALA A 183 12.33 -12.35 24.96
CA ALA A 183 11.07 -13.00 25.26
C ALA A 183 11.27 -14.52 25.50
N ASP A 184 10.85 -15.02 26.67
CA ASP A 184 11.06 -16.40 27.14
C ASP A 184 10.45 -17.53 26.25
N ASN A 185 9.75 -17.18 25.17
CA ASN A 185 8.97 -18.12 24.34
C ASN A 185 9.36 -18.09 22.84
N THR A 186 10.60 -17.70 22.52
CA THR A 186 11.11 -17.75 21.13
C THR A 186 11.23 -19.18 20.61
N PRO A 187 10.69 -19.49 19.42
CA PRO A 187 10.92 -20.76 18.74
C PRO A 187 12.42 -21.09 18.61
N GLU A 188 12.85 -22.28 19.02
CA GLU A 188 14.28 -22.69 18.98
C GLU A 188 14.88 -22.63 17.57
N GLU A 189 14.08 -22.82 16.52
CA GLU A 189 14.47 -22.67 15.11
C GLU A 189 15.00 -21.25 14.78
N LEU A 190 14.53 -20.22 15.51
CA LEU A 190 14.94 -18.82 15.34
C LEU A 190 16.18 -18.43 16.16
N LEU A 191 16.62 -19.28 17.09
CA LEU A 191 17.83 -19.09 17.88
C LEU A 191 19.10 -19.59 17.16
N GLY A 192 18.94 -20.37 16.08
CA GLY A 192 20.03 -20.86 15.24
C GLY A 192 20.59 -19.84 14.24
N ASP A 193 21.45 -20.30 13.34
CA ASP A 193 22.13 -19.47 12.33
C ASP A 193 21.15 -19.01 11.24
N TRP A 194 20.38 -17.94 11.51
CA TRP A 194 19.30 -17.42 10.65
C TRP A 194 19.76 -17.03 9.24
N LYS A 195 21.06 -16.86 9.01
CA LYS A 195 21.67 -16.70 7.67
C LYS A 195 21.41 -17.90 6.76
N THR A 196 21.05 -19.05 7.31
CA THR A 196 20.58 -20.22 6.56
C THR A 196 19.09 -20.12 6.17
N LEU A 197 18.30 -19.31 6.89
CA LEU A 197 16.91 -19.00 6.58
C LEU A 197 16.77 -17.85 5.57
N LEU A 198 17.78 -17.00 5.45
CA LEU A 198 17.90 -16.05 4.36
C LEU A 198 18.28 -16.82 3.09
N PRO A 199 17.39 -16.90 2.09
CA PRO A 199 17.77 -17.45 0.82
C PRO A 199 18.92 -16.63 0.24
N ARG A 200 19.97 -17.28 -0.28
CA ARG A 200 20.93 -16.59 -1.15
C ARG A 200 20.15 -16.12 -2.37
N LEU A 201 19.75 -14.85 -2.36
CA LEU A 201 18.96 -14.24 -3.43
C LEU A 201 19.66 -14.49 -4.77
N TRP A 202 19.07 -15.37 -5.59
CA TRP A 202 19.36 -15.32 -7.00
C TRP A 202 18.52 -14.19 -7.54
N ALA A 203 19.20 -13.18 -8.08
CA ALA A 203 18.62 -12.05 -8.80
C ALA A 203 17.92 -12.55 -10.07
N ALA A 204 16.86 -13.35 -9.91
CA ALA A 204 15.88 -13.55 -10.97
C ALA A 204 15.30 -12.18 -11.29
N ASP A 205 15.21 -11.89 -12.59
CA ASP A 205 15.00 -10.57 -13.19
C ASP A 205 14.19 -9.61 -12.30
N GLU A 206 14.88 -8.77 -11.51
CA GLU A 206 14.24 -7.83 -10.58
C GLU A 206 13.18 -6.99 -11.30
N LYS A 207 13.41 -6.73 -12.58
CA LYS A 207 12.49 -6.01 -13.47
C LYS A 207 11.20 -6.77 -13.72
N GLU A 208 11.25 -8.09 -13.92
CA GLU A 208 10.06 -8.91 -14.13
C GLU A 208 9.21 -8.95 -12.86
N LEU A 209 9.84 -9.15 -11.70
CA LEU A 209 9.15 -9.06 -10.40
C LEU A 209 8.51 -7.68 -10.19
N LEU A 210 9.27 -6.60 -10.40
CA LEU A 210 8.75 -5.24 -10.27
C LEU A 210 7.62 -4.98 -11.26
N THR A 211 7.72 -5.50 -12.49
CA THR A 211 6.67 -5.40 -13.50
C THR A 211 5.41 -6.14 -13.06
N GLN A 212 5.54 -7.34 -12.48
CA GLN A 212 4.41 -8.09 -11.94
C GLN A 212 3.76 -7.38 -10.75
N LEU A 213 4.56 -6.85 -9.81
CA LEU A 213 4.06 -6.14 -8.64
C LEU A 213 3.35 -4.84 -9.02
N LEU A 214 3.92 -4.06 -9.92
CA LEU A 214 3.26 -2.87 -10.46
C LEU A 214 1.93 -3.26 -11.12
N PHE A 215 1.93 -4.31 -11.94
CA PHE A 215 0.70 -4.79 -12.58
C PHE A 215 -0.37 -5.20 -11.56
N LYS A 216 0.01 -5.96 -10.51
CA LYS A 216 -0.93 -6.34 -9.44
C LYS A 216 -1.42 -5.15 -8.65
N GLN A 217 -0.55 -4.23 -8.28
CA GLN A 217 -0.94 -3.03 -7.54
C GLN A 217 -1.98 -2.22 -8.30
N VAL A 218 -1.79 -2.10 -9.60
CA VAL A 218 -2.72 -1.41 -10.50
C VAL A 218 -4.05 -2.10 -10.55
N GLN A 219 -4.07 -3.40 -10.85
CA GLN A 219 -5.31 -4.17 -10.93
C GLN A 219 -6.11 -4.05 -9.64
N ARG A 220 -5.43 -4.04 -8.48
CA ARG A 220 -6.09 -3.84 -7.19
C ARG A 220 -6.62 -2.42 -7.03
N THR A 221 -5.84 -1.39 -7.34
CA THR A 221 -6.33 0.01 -7.26
C THR A 221 -7.55 0.24 -8.14
N ASP A 222 -7.52 -0.32 -9.35
CA ASP A 222 -8.58 -0.24 -10.34
C ASP A 222 -9.83 -0.99 -9.89
N ASN A 223 -9.69 -2.22 -9.38
CA ASN A 223 -10.78 -2.96 -8.77
C ASN A 223 -11.37 -2.22 -7.55
N ILE A 224 -10.55 -1.55 -6.74
CA ILE A 224 -11.01 -0.74 -5.61
C ILE A 224 -11.83 0.44 -6.12
N PHE A 225 -11.37 1.14 -7.16
CA PHE A 225 -12.11 2.24 -7.79
C PHE A 225 -13.45 1.77 -8.36
N GLU A 226 -13.46 0.67 -9.13
CA GLU A 226 -14.70 0.11 -9.69
C GLU A 226 -15.67 -0.32 -8.58
N GLN A 227 -15.19 -1.03 -7.55
CA GLN A 227 -16.01 -1.45 -6.41
C GLN A 227 -16.59 -0.26 -5.63
N GLN A 228 -15.81 0.80 -5.42
CA GLN A 228 -16.29 2.01 -4.76
C GLN A 228 -17.35 2.72 -5.59
N ALA A 229 -17.14 2.83 -6.91
CA ALA A 229 -18.11 3.43 -7.81
C ALA A 229 -19.44 2.66 -7.82
N VAL A 230 -19.38 1.32 -7.88
CA VAL A 230 -20.57 0.45 -7.81
C VAL A 230 -21.22 0.49 -6.44
N SER A 231 -20.45 0.43 -5.35
CA SER A 231 -21.00 0.46 -3.99
C SER A 231 -21.68 1.79 -3.69
N ASN A 232 -21.11 2.93 -4.14
CA ASN A 232 -21.74 4.24 -3.97
C ASN A 232 -23.05 4.35 -4.75
N TYR A 233 -23.12 3.72 -5.92
CA TYR A 233 -24.35 3.64 -6.70
C TYR A 233 -25.43 2.78 -6.01
N LEU A 234 -25.06 1.65 -5.40
CA LEU A 234 -26.00 0.70 -4.78
C LEU A 234 -26.40 1.04 -3.32
N ALA A 235 -25.59 1.80 -2.58
CA ALA A 235 -25.79 2.02 -1.14
C ALA A 235 -26.90 3.03 -0.77
N GLN A 236 -27.63 3.61 -1.74
CA GLN A 236 -28.74 4.51 -1.43
C GLN A 236 -30.08 3.76 -1.39
N PRO A 237 -30.93 4.04 -0.36
CA PRO A 237 -32.25 3.46 -0.30
C PRO A 237 -33.06 4.01 -1.46
N THR A 238 -33.70 3.12 -2.22
CA THR A 238 -34.74 3.41 -3.21
C THR A 238 -35.96 4.02 -2.50
N LYS A 239 -35.82 5.22 -1.92
CA LYS A 239 -36.97 5.98 -1.46
C LYS A 239 -37.58 6.65 -2.68
N ALA A 240 -38.70 6.09 -3.10
CA ALA A 240 -39.58 6.58 -4.13
C ALA A 240 -39.80 8.10 -4.03
N ASN A 241 -39.13 8.86 -4.90
CA ASN A 241 -39.55 10.18 -5.35
C ASN A 241 -39.21 10.24 -6.86
N PRO A 242 -40.21 10.20 -7.76
CA PRO A 242 -39.97 9.99 -9.20
C PRO A 242 -39.63 11.28 -9.96
N VAL A 243 -39.03 12.29 -9.32
CA VAL A 243 -38.70 13.55 -10.02
C VAL A 243 -37.28 13.99 -9.66
N SER A 244 -36.40 13.81 -10.66
CA SER A 244 -35.13 14.54 -10.90
C SER A 244 -33.95 14.43 -9.92
N VAL A 245 -33.40 13.22 -9.68
CA VAL A 245 -32.00 13.06 -9.21
C VAL A 245 -31.15 11.94 -9.91
N PRO A 246 -31.60 11.14 -10.91
CA PRO A 246 -30.77 10.03 -11.42
C PRO A 246 -29.53 10.47 -12.23
N ASN A 247 -29.54 11.64 -12.87
CA ASN A 247 -28.49 12.04 -13.81
C ASN A 247 -27.13 12.35 -13.15
N SER A 248 -27.13 12.99 -11.97
CA SER A 248 -25.87 13.38 -11.31
C SER A 248 -25.06 12.16 -10.86
N GLN A 249 -25.73 11.10 -10.42
CA GLN A 249 -25.11 9.88 -9.92
C GLN A 249 -24.59 8.99 -11.04
N GLN A 250 -25.36 8.86 -12.13
CA GLN A 250 -24.90 8.19 -13.33
C GLN A 250 -23.65 8.88 -13.89
N HIS A 251 -23.61 10.22 -13.90
CA HIS A 251 -22.42 10.97 -14.32
C HIS A 251 -21.22 10.72 -13.41
N LYS A 252 -21.39 10.66 -12.08
CA LYS A 252 -20.29 10.30 -11.15
C LYS A 252 -19.77 8.89 -11.40
N TYR A 253 -20.66 7.92 -11.59
CA TYR A 253 -20.26 6.55 -11.92
C TYR A 253 -19.52 6.47 -13.26
N GLU A 254 -20.05 7.09 -14.32
CA GLU A 254 -19.39 7.14 -15.63
C GLU A 254 -18.05 7.87 -15.57
N PHE A 255 -17.96 8.96 -14.81
CA PHE A 255 -16.72 9.69 -14.59
C PHE A 255 -15.66 8.82 -13.90
N LEU A 256 -16.00 8.17 -12.78
CA LEU A 256 -15.07 7.27 -12.07
C LEU A 256 -14.64 6.10 -12.95
N LYS A 257 -15.55 5.53 -13.74
CA LYS A 257 -15.24 4.47 -14.71
C LYS A 257 -14.26 4.94 -15.78
N ARG A 258 -14.48 6.13 -16.36
CA ARG A 258 -13.57 6.73 -17.35
C ARG A 258 -12.21 7.05 -16.73
N PHE A 259 -12.20 7.56 -15.50
CA PHE A 259 -10.98 7.85 -14.76
C PHE A 259 -10.13 6.59 -14.54
N ALA A 260 -10.76 5.48 -14.12
CA ALA A 260 -10.10 4.19 -13.95
C ALA A 260 -9.48 3.70 -15.28
N GLN A 261 -10.20 3.85 -16.40
CA GLN A 261 -9.67 3.52 -17.73
C GLN A 261 -8.45 4.38 -18.12
N GLU A 262 -8.51 5.69 -17.86
CA GLU A 262 -7.42 6.62 -18.13
C GLU A 262 -6.16 6.36 -17.29
N LEU A 263 -6.33 5.76 -16.10
CA LEU A 263 -5.23 5.28 -15.27
C LEU A 263 -4.60 3.98 -15.81
N ARG A 264 -5.33 3.11 -16.54
CA ARG A 264 -4.79 1.85 -17.11
C ARG A 264 -3.85 2.08 -18.29
N THR A 265 -4.12 3.08 -19.12
CA THR A 265 -3.30 3.44 -20.30
C THR A 265 -1.82 3.70 -19.98
N PRO A 266 -1.45 4.61 -19.05
CA PRO A 266 -0.06 4.94 -18.76
C PRO A 266 0.72 3.71 -18.28
N LEU A 267 0.06 2.83 -17.56
CA LEU A 267 0.66 1.60 -17.04
C LEU A 267 0.88 0.54 -18.11
N THR A 268 -0.03 0.42 -19.07
CA THR A 268 0.16 -0.44 -20.24
C THR A 268 1.38 0.03 -21.03
N ASN A 269 1.56 1.34 -21.17
CA ASN A 269 2.72 1.94 -21.80
C ASN A 269 4.00 1.69 -20.99
N MET A 270 3.97 1.89 -19.67
CA MET A 270 5.10 1.60 -18.77
C MET A 270 5.52 0.13 -18.83
N LYS A 271 4.57 -0.82 -18.79
CA LYS A 271 4.86 -2.26 -18.91
C LYS A 271 5.52 -2.60 -20.24
N THR A 272 5.00 -2.03 -21.33
CA THR A 272 5.57 -2.26 -22.67
C THR A 272 6.98 -1.69 -22.75
N ALA A 273 7.21 -0.49 -22.20
CA ALA A 273 8.52 0.12 -22.12
C ALA A 273 9.52 -0.72 -21.30
N LEU A 274 9.11 -1.23 -20.13
CA LEU A 274 9.93 -2.11 -19.28
C LEU A 274 10.30 -3.40 -20.01
N LYS A 275 9.36 -4.07 -20.69
CA LYS A 275 9.65 -5.27 -21.50
C LYS A 275 10.62 -4.99 -22.63
N LEU A 276 10.47 -3.84 -23.31
CA LEU A 276 11.37 -3.45 -24.40
C LEU A 276 12.77 -3.06 -23.90
N LEU A 277 12.87 -2.52 -22.68
CA LEU A 277 14.13 -2.25 -22.00
C LEU A 277 14.89 -3.51 -21.59
N ASP A 278 14.16 -4.61 -21.39
CA ASP A 278 14.73 -5.90 -20.99
C ASP A 278 15.23 -6.73 -22.17
N SER A 279 14.88 -6.35 -23.40
CA SER A 279 15.38 -7.00 -24.60
C SER A 279 16.91 -6.78 -24.75
N PRO A 280 17.71 -7.85 -24.90
CA PRO A 280 19.17 -7.78 -24.99
C PRO A 280 19.68 -7.07 -26.27
N GLN A 281 18.79 -6.73 -27.21
CA GLN A 281 19.13 -6.08 -28.48
C GLN A 281 18.86 -4.55 -28.49
N SER A 282 18.44 -3.96 -27.36
CA SER A 282 18.08 -2.53 -27.35
C SER A 282 19.30 -1.62 -27.45
N LYS A 283 19.35 -0.77 -28.49
CA LYS A 283 20.41 0.24 -28.66
C LYS A 283 20.29 1.33 -27.58
N SER A 284 21.40 1.98 -27.21
CA SER A 284 21.44 3.04 -26.18
C SER A 284 20.41 4.16 -26.38
N VAL A 285 20.12 4.52 -27.64
CA VAL A 285 19.11 5.53 -27.99
C VAL A 285 17.67 5.05 -27.75
N GLN A 286 17.36 3.78 -28.06
CA GLN A 286 16.04 3.19 -27.79
C GLN A 286 15.79 3.06 -26.29
N ARG A 287 16.81 2.64 -25.54
CA ARG A 287 16.79 2.59 -24.07
C ARG A 287 16.47 3.95 -23.46
N ARG A 288 17.10 5.02 -23.95
CA ARG A 288 16.80 6.40 -23.51
C ARG A 288 15.35 6.79 -23.79
N ARG A 289 14.82 6.47 -24.98
CA ARG A 289 13.41 6.74 -25.32
C ARG A 289 12.43 5.99 -24.42
N TYR A 290 12.68 4.72 -24.12
CA TYR A 290 11.81 3.95 -23.22
C TYR A 290 11.88 4.47 -21.77
N MET A 291 13.05 4.90 -21.30
CA MET A 291 13.18 5.57 -20.00
C MET A 291 12.43 6.91 -19.95
N GLN A 292 12.47 7.69 -21.03
CA GLN A 292 11.69 8.93 -21.14
C GLN A 292 10.18 8.64 -21.16
N LEU A 293 9.76 7.61 -21.88
CA LEU A 293 8.36 7.18 -21.89
C LEU A 293 7.90 6.78 -20.48
N LEU A 294 8.68 5.98 -19.76
CA LEU A 294 8.39 5.63 -18.36
C LEU A 294 8.20 6.87 -17.50
N TYR A 295 9.13 7.82 -17.58
CA TYR A 295 9.05 9.06 -16.81
C TYR A 295 7.78 9.86 -17.13
N SER A 296 7.47 10.06 -18.43
CA SER A 296 6.26 10.80 -18.83
C SER A 296 4.96 10.13 -18.39
N GLU A 297 4.91 8.80 -18.40
CA GLU A 297 3.70 8.06 -17.98
C GLU A 297 3.52 8.08 -16.46
N CYS A 298 4.62 8.08 -15.69
CA CYS A 298 4.57 8.30 -14.24
C CYS A 298 4.02 9.70 -13.91
N GLU A 299 4.51 10.75 -14.57
CA GLU A 299 4.03 12.13 -14.39
C GLU A 299 2.56 12.29 -14.79
N ARG A 300 2.16 11.68 -15.92
CA ARG A 300 0.76 11.64 -16.37
C ARG A 300 -0.13 10.96 -15.34
N GLN A 301 0.27 9.81 -14.81
CA GLN A 301 -0.48 9.10 -13.78
C GLN A 301 -0.62 9.92 -12.49
N ASN A 302 0.45 10.57 -12.05
CA ASN A 302 0.42 11.43 -10.87
C ASN A 302 -0.53 12.63 -11.06
N SER A 303 -0.53 13.22 -12.26
CA SER A 303 -1.41 14.34 -12.62
C SER A 303 -2.89 13.94 -12.61
N LEU A 304 -3.23 12.76 -13.15
CA LEU A 304 -4.59 12.21 -13.10
C LEU A 304 -5.05 12.00 -11.65
N ILE A 305 -4.22 11.37 -10.81
CA ILE A 305 -4.54 11.12 -9.41
C ILE A 305 -4.75 12.44 -8.65
N THR A 306 -3.86 13.41 -8.86
CA THR A 306 -3.92 14.72 -8.19
C THR A 306 -5.21 15.46 -8.59
N GLY A 307 -5.54 15.50 -9.88
CA GLY A 307 -6.76 16.14 -10.36
C GLY A 307 -8.05 15.51 -9.81
N LEU A 308 -8.10 14.17 -9.65
CA LEU A 308 -9.24 13.53 -9.00
C LEU A 308 -9.37 13.92 -7.53
N VAL A 309 -8.25 13.96 -6.80
CA VAL A 309 -8.24 14.34 -5.38
C VAL A 309 -8.68 15.79 -5.21
N GLU A 310 -8.21 16.70 -6.06
CA GLU A 310 -8.61 18.11 -6.06
C GLU A 310 -10.11 18.27 -6.38
N LEU A 311 -10.61 17.55 -7.40
CA LEU A 311 -12.02 17.55 -7.73
C LEU A 311 -12.89 17.05 -6.56
N ALA A 312 -12.47 15.97 -5.91
CA ALA A 312 -13.19 15.43 -4.75
C ALA A 312 -13.24 16.41 -3.58
N LYS A 313 -12.16 17.16 -3.34
CA LYS A 313 -12.14 18.24 -2.34
C LYS A 313 -13.06 19.38 -2.71
N LEU A 314 -13.04 19.81 -3.98
CA LEU A 314 -13.91 20.87 -4.48
C LEU A 314 -15.40 20.52 -4.32
N GLU A 315 -15.78 19.26 -4.58
CA GLU A 315 -17.16 18.81 -4.36
C GLU A 315 -17.59 18.83 -2.88
N ASP A 316 -16.66 18.62 -1.95
CA ASP A 316 -16.92 18.66 -0.50
C ASP A 316 -17.00 20.12 0.00
N ASP A 317 -16.09 20.97 -0.46
CA ASP A 317 -16.06 22.41 -0.15
C ASP A 317 -17.34 23.12 -0.65
N LEU A 318 -17.80 22.79 -1.87
CA LEU A 318 -19.03 23.33 -2.45
C LEU A 318 -20.29 23.03 -1.62
N GLN A 319 -20.31 21.93 -0.86
CA GLN A 319 -21.42 21.58 0.04
C GLN A 319 -21.40 22.39 1.34
N LEU A 320 -20.25 22.95 1.71
CA LEU A 320 -20.02 23.66 2.97
C LEU A 320 -19.92 25.19 2.79
N THR A 321 -19.70 25.68 1.57
CA THR A 321 -19.62 27.12 1.28
C THR A 321 -20.97 27.83 1.36
N VAL A 322 -21.02 28.90 2.16
CA VAL A 322 -22.08 29.91 2.11
C VAL A 322 -21.82 30.82 0.90
N THR A 323 -22.81 30.95 0.02
CA THR A 323 -22.69 31.81 -1.16
C THR A 323 -22.96 33.26 -0.78
N GLU A 324 -21.99 34.13 -1.04
CA GLU A 324 -22.13 35.58 -0.89
C GLU A 324 -22.49 36.22 -2.23
N PRO A 325 -23.31 37.29 -2.25
CA PRO A 325 -23.60 38.02 -3.48
C PRO A 325 -22.36 38.76 -3.98
N VAL A 326 -21.99 38.53 -5.24
CA VAL A 326 -20.79 39.10 -5.87
C VAL A 326 -21.18 40.00 -7.04
N GLN A 327 -20.58 41.19 -7.14
CA GLN A 327 -20.84 42.14 -8.22
C GLN A 327 -19.97 41.83 -9.45
N LEU A 328 -20.56 41.18 -10.45
CA LEU A 328 -19.86 40.72 -11.68
C LEU A 328 -19.14 41.85 -12.43
N ALA A 329 -19.65 43.08 -12.36
CA ALA A 329 -19.04 44.25 -13.01
C ALA A 329 -17.61 44.53 -12.54
N GLU A 330 -17.25 44.09 -11.33
CA GLU A 330 -15.91 44.28 -10.76
C GLU A 330 -14.93 43.15 -11.15
N ILE A 331 -15.43 41.95 -11.44
CA ILE A 331 -14.62 40.76 -11.72
C ILE A 331 -14.36 40.58 -13.22
N VAL A 332 -15.37 40.82 -14.05
CA VAL A 332 -15.33 40.57 -15.49
C VAL A 332 -14.15 41.30 -16.17
N PRO A 333 -13.85 42.58 -15.88
CA PRO A 333 -12.71 43.26 -16.49
C PRO A 333 -11.35 42.59 -16.20
N GLY A 334 -11.17 42.07 -14.98
CA GLY A 334 -9.93 41.37 -14.58
C GLY A 334 -9.76 40.02 -15.28
N VAL A 335 -10.85 39.26 -15.42
CA VAL A 335 -10.85 38.00 -16.18
C VAL A 335 -10.55 38.26 -17.66
N VAL A 336 -11.22 39.25 -18.27
CA VAL A 336 -10.99 39.63 -19.66
C VAL A 336 -9.54 40.05 -19.88
N SER A 337 -8.96 40.89 -19.02
CA SER A 337 -7.56 41.29 -19.12
C SER A 337 -6.59 40.11 -19.02
N THR A 338 -6.93 39.09 -18.23
CA THR A 338 -6.07 37.90 -18.02
C THR A 338 -6.08 36.98 -19.25
N TYR A 339 -7.24 36.77 -19.86
CA TYR A 339 -7.41 35.79 -20.95
C TYR A 339 -7.37 36.39 -22.37
N GLN A 340 -7.56 37.71 -22.53
CA GLN A 340 -7.46 38.41 -23.82
C GLN A 340 -6.15 38.13 -24.58
N PRO A 341 -4.95 38.17 -23.97
CA PRO A 341 -3.72 37.87 -24.70
C PRO A 341 -3.64 36.40 -25.17
N ILE A 342 -4.24 35.46 -24.43
CA ILE A 342 -4.26 34.03 -24.80
C ILE A 342 -5.22 33.80 -25.97
N ALA A 343 -6.39 34.46 -25.95
CA ALA A 343 -7.36 34.38 -27.02
C ALA A 343 -6.84 34.96 -28.34
N HIS A 344 -6.08 36.06 -28.27
CA HIS A 344 -5.45 36.65 -29.44
C HIS A 344 -4.26 35.83 -30.00
N ALA A 345 -3.65 34.96 -29.19
CA ALA A 345 -2.56 34.08 -29.62
C ALA A 345 -3.03 32.78 -30.30
N LEU A 346 -4.33 32.47 -30.20
CA LEU A 346 -4.97 31.30 -30.84
C LEU A 346 -5.59 31.63 -32.22
N HIS A 347 -5.50 32.89 -32.65
CA HIS A 347 -5.81 33.39 -33.98
C HIS A 347 -4.51 33.85 -34.66
#